data_AF-A0A957PXE3-F1
#
_entry.id   AF-A0A957PXE3-F1
#
_cell.length_a   1.000
_cell.length_b   1.000
_cell.length_c   1.000
_cell.angle_alpha   90.00
_cell.angle_beta   90.00
_cell.angle_gamma   90.00
#
_symmetry.space_group_name_H-M   'P 1'
#
loop_
_entity.id
_entity.type
_entity.pdbx_description
1 polymer ?
#
loop_
_entity_poly.entity_id
_entity_poly.type
_entity_poly.pdbx_seq_one_letter_code
_entity_poly.pdbx_strand_id
1 'polypeptide(L)'
;VADLDAEMNISTLSPLVVGGPYDESNEENPCSVDSIANPDNVFVDSTGTLWIGEDTGEHANNMLWTWDGSELKRFATLPAGSEVTGLHISANGTVFMNVQHPDGVNLYPYNRGTIGVVTGFTAGDTFDAVAVPTGNDAHKVVVAGGEYQVLGRMGSPIPNDLYGARLGQLDMADGSMEICNNPDGNMYLPVNEEGTEGYLYTNYECQPGGMSKLYISQGDDGSWQVIEGENVDFLAINGTWNNCFSSVTPWNTGLTSEEYPFDTIDAEWADNYAAMTDYLGTQANPYDYGYPIEVMPDSIGSSLAKHYVMGRFSHENSLVLGDEKTVYQSDDGTNRILWKFVASEAGDLSAGTLYAAKITQDGEAFNIEWIELGTGSDDEIAETIAAMDLGQ
;
A
#
# COMPACT_ATOMS: atom_id res chain seq x y z
N VAL A 1 -15.67 3.93 -12.40
CA VAL A 1 -16.78 4.64 -11.74
C VAL A 1 -17.92 3.68 -11.52
N ALA A 2 -18.45 3.67 -10.31
CA ALA A 2 -19.62 2.92 -9.93
C ALA A 2 -20.43 3.78 -8.95
N ASP A 3 -21.75 3.62 -8.99
CA ASP A 3 -22.63 4.13 -7.94
C ASP A 3 -22.80 3.05 -6.88
N LEU A 4 -22.82 3.46 -5.61
CA LEU A 4 -23.16 2.60 -4.48
C LEU A 4 -24.67 2.64 -4.23
N ASP A 5 -25.29 1.48 -4.03
CA ASP A 5 -26.66 1.40 -3.53
C ASP A 5 -26.73 1.67 -2.01
N ALA A 6 -27.93 1.56 -1.43
CA ALA A 6 -28.14 1.82 0.00
C ALA A 6 -27.47 0.79 0.91
N GLU A 7 -27.09 -0.37 0.36
CA GLU A 7 -26.40 -1.47 0.99
C GLU A 7 -24.91 -1.52 0.58
N MET A 8 -24.38 -0.40 0.06
CA MET A 8 -23.00 -0.24 -0.39
C MET A 8 -22.57 -1.23 -1.48
N ASN A 9 -23.49 -1.75 -2.28
CA ASN A 9 -23.13 -2.59 -3.43
C ASN A 9 -22.88 -1.76 -4.68
N ILE A 10 -21.90 -2.22 -5.46
CA ILE A 10 -21.72 -1.87 -6.85
C ILE A 10 -22.47 -2.90 -7.72
N SER A 11 -23.36 -2.44 -8.59
CA SER A 11 -24.03 -3.27 -9.60
C SER A 11 -23.46 -3.11 -11.01
N THR A 12 -22.82 -1.97 -11.28
CA THR A 12 -22.22 -1.65 -12.58
C THR A 12 -20.95 -0.83 -12.38
N LEU A 13 -19.90 -1.17 -13.11
CA LEU A 13 -18.61 -0.50 -13.12
C LEU A 13 -18.26 -0.07 -14.54
N SER A 14 -17.93 1.20 -14.73
CA SER A 14 -17.42 1.73 -16.01
C SER A 14 -15.98 2.21 -15.86
N PRO A 15 -15.12 2.07 -16.87
CA PRO A 15 -13.79 2.67 -16.85
C PRO A 15 -13.89 4.20 -16.73
N LEU A 16 -13.05 4.80 -15.89
CA LEU A 16 -13.01 6.26 -15.71
C LEU A 16 -11.96 6.89 -16.63
N VAL A 17 -10.75 6.37 -16.56
CA VAL A 17 -9.59 6.74 -17.37
C VAL A 17 -8.91 5.45 -17.80
N VAL A 18 -8.39 5.43 -19.03
CA VAL A 18 -7.74 4.25 -19.63
C VAL A 18 -6.40 4.69 -20.20
N GLY A 19 -5.41 3.80 -20.10
CA GLY A 19 -4.07 4.02 -20.65
C GLY A 19 -4.04 4.16 -22.19
N GLY A 20 -2.86 4.51 -22.68
CA GLY A 20 -2.60 4.71 -24.11
C GLY A 20 -2.25 3.42 -24.87
N PRO A 21 -1.97 3.53 -26.18
CA PRO A 21 -1.51 2.38 -26.96
C PRO A 21 -0.09 1.96 -26.56
N TYR A 22 0.16 0.65 -26.63
CA TYR A 22 1.47 0.03 -26.50
C TYR A 22 2.18 -0.03 -27.86
N ASP A 23 3.44 0.40 -27.90
CA ASP A 23 4.33 0.39 -29.08
C ASP A 23 5.64 -0.33 -28.75
N GLU A 24 5.72 -1.61 -29.11
CA GLU A 24 6.91 -2.46 -28.94
C GLU A 24 8.18 -1.91 -29.62
N SER A 25 8.05 -0.95 -30.55
CA SER A 25 9.19 -0.37 -31.25
C SER A 25 9.89 0.75 -30.46
N ASN A 26 9.25 1.28 -29.41
CA ASN A 26 9.85 2.25 -28.51
C ASN A 26 10.48 1.55 -27.30
N GLU A 27 11.74 1.14 -27.42
CA GLU A 27 12.45 0.38 -26.38
C GLU A 27 12.54 1.08 -25.01
N GLU A 28 12.50 2.42 -24.98
CA GLU A 28 12.64 3.19 -23.73
C GLU A 28 11.29 3.48 -23.05
N ASN A 29 10.23 3.70 -23.83
CA ASN A 29 8.88 3.91 -23.32
C ASN A 29 7.85 3.24 -24.24
N PRO A 30 7.66 1.91 -24.15
CA PRO A 30 6.67 1.22 -24.96
C PRO A 30 5.24 1.73 -24.76
N CYS A 31 4.90 2.22 -23.56
CA CYS A 31 3.67 2.96 -23.32
C CYS A 31 3.85 4.45 -23.63
N SER A 32 2.76 5.11 -24.05
CA SER A 32 2.82 6.55 -24.29
C SER A 32 3.10 7.30 -22.99
N VAL A 33 4.21 8.04 -22.97
CA VAL A 33 4.59 8.87 -21.82
C VAL A 33 3.53 9.88 -21.41
N ASP A 34 2.57 10.23 -22.27
CA ASP A 34 1.47 11.16 -21.97
C ASP A 34 0.18 10.43 -21.53
N SER A 35 0.29 9.19 -21.08
CA SER A 35 -0.82 8.36 -20.60
C SER A 35 -0.36 7.45 -19.47
N ILE A 36 -1.31 6.92 -18.69
CA ILE A 36 -1.03 5.99 -17.59
C ILE A 36 -0.55 4.63 -18.15
N ALA A 37 0.45 4.03 -17.52
CA ALA A 37 0.86 2.65 -17.72
C ALA A 37 0.90 1.89 -16.38
N ASN A 38 0.35 0.66 -16.34
CA ASN A 38 0.28 -0.21 -15.16
C ASN A 38 -0.02 0.56 -13.85
N PRO A 39 -1.22 1.14 -13.72
CA PRO A 39 -1.59 1.80 -12.48
C PRO A 39 -1.59 0.78 -11.35
N ASP A 40 -0.91 1.14 -10.28
CA ASP A 40 -0.78 0.34 -9.07
C ASP A 40 -1.51 1.09 -7.95
N ASN A 41 -0.90 2.18 -7.50
CA ASN A 41 -1.41 2.99 -6.41
C ASN A 41 -2.56 3.90 -6.85
N VAL A 42 -3.71 3.88 -6.16
CA VAL A 42 -4.84 4.80 -6.43
C VAL A 42 -5.41 5.44 -5.18
N PHE A 43 -5.68 6.74 -5.24
CA PHE A 43 -6.29 7.48 -4.13
C PHE A 43 -7.26 8.56 -4.63
N VAL A 44 -8.41 8.73 -3.97
CA VAL A 44 -9.34 9.83 -4.26
C VAL A 44 -9.26 10.85 -3.13
N ASP A 45 -8.84 12.07 -3.43
CA ASP A 45 -8.72 13.12 -2.42
C ASP A 45 -10.09 13.74 -2.05
N SER A 46 -10.09 14.63 -1.04
CA SER A 46 -11.30 15.30 -0.55
C SER A 46 -11.96 16.24 -1.56
N THR A 47 -11.26 16.59 -2.64
CA THR A 47 -11.81 17.39 -3.76
C THR A 47 -12.48 16.53 -4.83
N GLY A 48 -12.32 15.20 -4.75
CA GLY A 48 -12.79 14.24 -5.74
C GLY A 48 -11.80 14.00 -6.88
N THR A 49 -10.56 14.49 -6.77
CA THR A 49 -9.51 14.22 -7.76
C THR A 49 -8.97 12.81 -7.55
N LEU A 50 -8.87 12.03 -8.62
CA LEU A 50 -8.24 10.71 -8.60
C LEU A 50 -6.73 10.88 -8.83
N TRP A 51 -5.93 10.36 -7.90
CA TRP A 51 -4.49 10.26 -7.97
C TRP A 51 -4.10 8.83 -8.33
N ILE A 52 -3.13 8.68 -9.22
CA ILE A 52 -2.76 7.39 -9.81
C ILE A 52 -1.23 7.29 -9.88
N GLY A 53 -0.65 6.39 -9.11
CA GLY A 53 0.75 6.00 -9.19
C GLY A 53 0.96 4.85 -10.17
N GLU A 54 2.07 4.88 -10.87
CA GLU A 54 2.48 3.80 -11.78
C GLU A 54 3.48 2.86 -11.10
N ASP A 55 3.29 1.56 -11.35
CA ASP A 55 4.34 0.54 -11.33
C ASP A 55 4.46 -0.10 -12.71
N THR A 56 5.28 0.51 -13.57
CA THR A 56 5.49 0.01 -14.92
C THR A 56 6.97 -0.17 -15.25
N GLY A 57 7.24 -1.24 -16.00
CA GLY A 57 8.47 -1.40 -16.79
C GLY A 57 8.38 -0.73 -18.16
N GLU A 58 7.23 -0.16 -18.53
CA GLU A 58 6.95 0.36 -19.86
C GLU A 58 7.16 1.88 -19.98
N HIS A 59 7.59 2.53 -18.90
CA HIS A 59 8.12 3.89 -18.87
C HIS A 59 9.51 3.89 -18.22
N ALA A 60 10.42 4.72 -18.72
CA ALA A 60 11.75 4.88 -18.13
C ALA A 60 11.71 5.46 -16.70
N ASN A 61 10.68 6.27 -16.41
CA ASN A 61 10.41 6.86 -15.12
C ASN A 61 8.92 6.74 -14.83
N ASN A 62 8.55 6.10 -13.72
CA ASN A 62 7.16 6.04 -13.25
C ASN A 62 6.67 7.44 -12.84
N MET A 63 5.36 7.62 -12.97
CA MET A 63 4.71 8.92 -12.86
C MET A 63 3.56 8.88 -11.86
N LEU A 64 3.35 9.98 -11.15
CA LEU A 64 2.13 10.22 -10.38
C LEU A 64 1.23 11.13 -11.19
N TRP A 65 0.04 10.65 -11.49
CA TRP A 65 -0.98 11.35 -12.25
C TRP A 65 -2.11 11.86 -11.36
N THR A 66 -2.80 12.88 -11.85
CA THR A 66 -4.09 13.34 -11.32
C THR A 66 -5.12 13.34 -12.44
N TRP A 67 -6.36 13.01 -12.11
CA TRP A 67 -7.51 13.06 -12.98
C TRP A 67 -8.67 13.77 -12.28
N ASP A 68 -9.05 14.93 -12.81
CA ASP A 68 -10.10 15.78 -12.23
C ASP A 68 -11.52 15.49 -12.76
N GLY A 69 -11.67 14.42 -13.55
CA GLY A 69 -12.89 14.12 -14.30
C GLY A 69 -12.87 14.60 -15.75
N SER A 70 -11.87 15.39 -16.15
CA SER A 70 -11.75 15.94 -17.51
C SER A 70 -10.36 15.87 -18.11
N GLU A 71 -9.31 16.06 -17.31
CA GLU A 71 -7.93 16.12 -17.77
C GLU A 71 -7.03 15.23 -16.90
N LEU A 72 -6.17 14.47 -17.57
CA LEU A 72 -5.10 13.69 -16.94
C LEU A 72 -3.85 14.57 -16.90
N LYS A 73 -3.31 14.86 -15.71
CA LYS A 73 -2.09 15.67 -15.56
C LYS A 73 -1.03 14.93 -14.78
N ARG A 74 0.20 14.97 -15.30
CA ARG A 74 1.39 14.50 -14.59
C ARG A 74 1.69 15.44 -13.44
N PHE A 75 1.53 14.96 -12.21
CA PHE A 75 1.87 15.71 -11.01
C PHE A 75 3.33 15.46 -10.60
N ALA A 76 3.81 14.22 -10.64
CA ALA A 76 5.20 13.92 -10.32
C ALA A 76 5.83 12.91 -11.29
N THR A 77 7.16 12.94 -11.36
CA THR A 77 7.99 11.91 -11.99
C THR A 77 8.98 11.41 -10.96
N LEU A 78 9.20 10.10 -10.92
CA LEU A 78 10.10 9.45 -9.99
C LEU A 78 11.45 9.13 -10.63
N PRO A 79 12.50 8.87 -9.83
CA PRO A 79 13.80 8.44 -10.36
C PRO A 79 13.71 7.15 -11.17
N ALA A 80 14.69 6.88 -12.03
CA ALA A 80 14.67 5.70 -12.89
C ALA A 80 14.60 4.39 -12.08
N GLY A 81 13.84 3.41 -12.56
CA GLY A 81 13.70 2.08 -11.96
C GLY A 81 12.95 2.02 -10.62
N SER A 82 12.37 3.13 -10.16
CA SER A 82 11.39 3.11 -9.07
C SER A 82 9.97 3.21 -9.57
N GLU A 83 9.05 2.88 -8.68
CA GLU A 83 7.61 3.06 -8.81
C GLU A 83 7.03 3.99 -7.74
N VAL A 84 5.80 4.44 -7.95
CA VAL A 84 5.07 5.33 -7.04
C VAL A 84 4.25 4.50 -6.07
N THR A 85 4.70 4.43 -4.82
CA THR A 85 3.97 3.71 -3.75
C THR A 85 3.58 4.61 -2.59
N GLY A 86 2.82 4.07 -1.64
CA GLY A 86 2.46 4.76 -0.40
C GLY A 86 1.68 6.04 -0.63
N LEU A 87 0.85 6.09 -1.67
CA LEU A 87 0.06 7.27 -1.99
C LEU A 87 -1.04 7.47 -0.93
N HIS A 88 -0.89 8.51 -0.10
CA HIS A 88 -1.89 8.89 0.89
C HIS A 88 -2.08 10.40 0.89
N ILE A 89 -3.31 10.86 0.70
CA ILE A 89 -3.67 12.27 0.81
C ILE A 89 -4.51 12.47 2.07
N SER A 90 -3.94 13.15 3.05
CA SER A 90 -4.64 13.43 4.32
C SER A 90 -5.80 14.42 4.13
N ALA A 91 -6.69 14.50 5.14
CA ALA A 91 -7.85 15.38 5.07
C ALA A 91 -7.53 16.87 4.87
N ASN A 92 -6.35 17.33 5.30
CA ASN A 92 -5.87 18.70 5.09
C ASN A 92 -5.16 18.91 3.73
N GLY A 93 -5.11 17.86 2.89
CA GLY A 93 -4.52 17.87 1.56
C GLY A 93 -3.00 17.67 1.52
N THR A 94 -2.36 17.25 2.62
CA THR A 94 -0.96 16.82 2.58
C THR A 94 -0.83 15.52 1.80
N VAL A 95 0.07 15.50 0.81
CA VAL A 95 0.33 14.35 -0.06
C VAL A 95 1.58 13.61 0.44
N PHE A 96 1.41 12.38 0.89
CA PHE A 96 2.48 11.43 1.18
C PHE A 96 2.62 10.48 0.00
N MET A 97 3.87 10.17 -0.35
CA MET A 97 4.21 9.17 -1.36
C MET A 97 5.64 8.70 -1.14
N ASN A 98 5.92 7.49 -1.59
CA ASN A 98 7.21 6.85 -1.48
C ASN A 98 7.87 6.71 -2.85
N VAL A 99 9.15 6.38 -2.80
CA VAL A 99 9.92 5.91 -3.96
C VAL A 99 10.34 4.50 -3.60
N GLN A 100 9.79 3.49 -4.27
CA GLN A 100 10.13 2.09 -4.02
C GLN A 100 11.29 1.65 -4.92
N HIS A 101 12.20 0.86 -4.36
CA HIS A 101 13.32 0.18 -5.04
C HIS A 101 13.99 0.91 -6.23
N PRO A 102 14.34 2.20 -6.13
CA PRO A 102 14.93 2.93 -7.24
C PRO A 102 16.26 2.31 -7.65
N ASP A 103 16.59 2.50 -8.92
CA ASP A 103 17.81 1.97 -9.49
C ASP A 103 19.05 2.53 -8.75
N GLY A 104 20.02 1.67 -8.47
CA GLY A 104 21.16 2.01 -7.58
C GLY A 104 22.08 3.10 -8.14
N VAL A 105 21.93 3.43 -9.43
CA VAL A 105 22.69 4.45 -10.17
C VAL A 105 22.15 5.88 -9.98
N ASN A 106 20.96 6.03 -9.38
CA ASN A 106 20.34 7.33 -9.17
C ASN A 106 21.14 8.24 -8.23
N LEU A 107 20.81 9.53 -8.19
CA LEU A 107 21.46 10.48 -7.32
C LEU A 107 21.02 10.27 -5.87
N TYR A 108 21.93 10.49 -4.90
CA TYR A 108 21.52 10.57 -3.50
C TYR A 108 20.46 11.68 -3.32
N PRO A 109 19.36 11.46 -2.56
CA PRO A 109 19.06 10.29 -1.72
C PRO A 109 18.38 9.11 -2.43
N TYR A 110 18.00 9.27 -3.69
CA TYR A 110 17.16 8.39 -4.50
C TYR A 110 17.84 7.14 -5.08
N ASN A 111 19.02 6.80 -4.60
CA ASN A 111 19.66 5.51 -4.91
C ASN A 111 19.25 4.38 -3.94
N ARG A 112 18.19 4.62 -3.15
CA ARG A 112 17.48 3.68 -2.27
C ARG A 112 16.06 4.18 -2.05
N GLY A 113 15.20 3.28 -1.55
CA GLY A 113 13.82 3.63 -1.26
C GLY A 113 13.70 4.79 -0.26
N THR A 114 12.71 5.65 -0.46
CA THR A 114 12.45 6.80 0.40
C THR A 114 10.99 6.90 0.79
N ILE A 115 10.76 7.31 2.04
CA ILE A 115 9.46 7.74 2.56
C ILE A 115 9.42 9.26 2.46
N GLY A 116 8.36 9.83 1.87
CA GLY A 116 8.32 11.26 1.66
C GLY A 116 6.94 11.90 1.71
N VAL A 117 6.99 13.23 1.67
CA VAL A 117 5.84 14.12 1.74
C VAL A 117 6.07 15.31 0.81
N VAL A 118 5.02 15.78 0.14
CA VAL A 118 5.09 16.99 -0.67
C VAL A 118 4.77 18.19 0.22
N THR A 119 5.70 19.15 0.26
CA THR A 119 5.59 20.40 1.05
C THR A 119 5.36 21.59 0.13
N GLY A 120 4.71 22.64 0.62
CA GLY A 120 4.42 23.84 -0.19
C GLY A 120 3.38 23.63 -1.31
N PHE A 121 2.64 22.52 -1.24
CA PHE A 121 1.51 22.19 -2.11
C PHE A 121 0.42 21.52 -1.27
N THR A 122 -0.83 21.83 -1.56
CA THR A 122 -2.00 21.17 -0.96
C THR A 122 -2.84 20.53 -2.07
N ALA A 123 -3.28 19.28 -1.89
CA ALA A 123 -4.18 18.64 -2.83
C ALA A 123 -5.42 19.51 -3.09
N GLY A 124 -5.72 19.77 -4.36
CA GLY A 124 -6.71 20.76 -4.80
C GLY A 124 -6.10 22.08 -5.31
N ASP A 125 -4.83 22.35 -5.06
CA ASP A 125 -4.12 23.47 -5.68
C ASP A 125 -3.97 23.26 -7.19
N THR A 126 -4.01 24.37 -7.94
CA THR A 126 -3.77 24.34 -9.38
C THR A 126 -2.28 24.26 -9.69
N PHE A 127 -1.91 23.44 -10.68
CA PHE A 127 -0.52 23.32 -11.14
C PHE A 127 -0.45 23.09 -12.66
N ASP A 128 0.74 23.33 -13.22
CA ASP A 128 1.10 22.94 -14.58
C ASP A 128 1.74 21.55 -14.54
N ALA A 129 1.38 20.67 -15.48
CA ALA A 129 1.91 19.31 -15.51
C ALA A 129 3.44 19.28 -15.65
N VAL A 130 4.10 18.39 -14.90
CA VAL A 130 5.55 18.20 -15.06
C VAL A 130 5.87 17.59 -16.42
N ALA A 131 6.95 18.06 -17.04
CA ALA A 131 7.45 17.52 -18.31
C ALA A 131 8.03 16.11 -18.12
N VAL A 132 8.19 15.38 -19.23
CA VAL A 132 8.93 14.11 -19.22
C VAL A 132 10.38 14.40 -18.78
N PRO A 133 10.91 13.67 -17.78
CA PRO A 133 12.18 14.02 -17.17
C PRO A 133 13.34 13.78 -18.15
N THR A 134 14.38 14.62 -18.07
CA THR A 134 15.60 14.46 -18.86
C THR A 134 16.83 14.80 -18.03
N GLY A 135 17.99 14.23 -18.38
CA GLY A 135 19.25 14.50 -17.68
C GLY A 135 19.14 14.17 -16.19
N ASN A 136 19.54 15.11 -15.33
CA ASN A 136 19.52 14.89 -13.87
C ASN A 136 18.11 14.73 -13.30
N ASP A 137 17.07 15.23 -13.99
CA ASP A 137 15.69 15.14 -13.51
C ASP A 137 15.15 13.70 -13.60
N ALA A 138 15.73 12.85 -14.46
CA ALA A 138 15.40 11.42 -14.53
C ALA A 138 15.91 10.60 -13.33
N HIS A 139 16.68 11.22 -12.43
CA HIS A 139 17.34 10.54 -11.30
C HIS A 139 16.91 11.09 -9.93
N LYS A 140 15.79 11.80 -9.88
CA LYS A 140 15.20 12.34 -8.64
C LYS A 140 13.69 12.46 -8.78
N VAL A 141 13.02 12.69 -7.65
CA VAL A 141 11.62 13.10 -7.66
C VAL A 141 11.50 14.54 -8.15
N VAL A 142 10.58 14.79 -9.07
CA VAL A 142 10.16 16.12 -9.52
C VAL A 142 8.64 16.20 -9.35
N VAL A 143 8.16 17.25 -8.69
CA VAL A 143 6.74 17.51 -8.45
C VAL A 143 6.30 18.80 -9.14
N ALA A 144 5.03 18.87 -9.54
CA ALA A 144 4.43 20.00 -10.25
C ALA A 144 4.22 21.21 -9.35
N GLY A 145 4.02 20.98 -8.06
CA GLY A 145 3.86 22.01 -7.05
C GLY A 145 4.61 21.63 -5.78
N GLY A 146 5.23 22.63 -5.14
CA GLY A 146 5.94 22.42 -3.88
C GLY A 146 7.30 21.73 -4.05
N GLU A 147 7.72 21.01 -3.01
CA GLU A 147 8.95 20.22 -2.96
C GLU A 147 8.71 18.86 -2.31
N TYR A 148 9.27 17.79 -2.88
CA TYR A 148 9.31 16.48 -2.25
C TYR A 148 10.35 16.45 -1.14
N GLN A 149 9.88 16.33 0.09
CA GLN A 149 10.70 16.19 1.28
C GLN A 149 10.85 14.71 1.64
N VAL A 150 12.10 14.25 1.76
CA VAL A 150 12.40 12.90 2.28
C VAL A 150 12.28 12.92 3.80
N LEU A 151 11.32 12.16 4.33
CA LEU A 151 11.16 11.89 5.77
C LEU A 151 12.09 10.77 6.23
N GLY A 152 12.26 9.76 5.39
CA GLY A 152 13.04 8.57 5.69
C GLY A 152 13.68 7.98 4.45
N ARG A 153 14.86 7.38 4.59
CA ARG A 153 15.54 6.65 3.52
C ARG A 153 15.93 5.27 4.03
N MET A 154 15.60 4.22 3.27
CA MET A 154 15.81 2.83 3.68
C MET A 154 17.26 2.56 4.12
N GLY A 155 17.40 1.93 5.28
CA GLY A 155 18.65 1.66 5.99
C GLY A 155 19.22 2.83 6.79
N SER A 156 18.57 3.99 6.82
CA SER A 156 18.96 5.10 7.72
C SER A 156 18.47 4.84 9.14
N PRO A 157 19.19 5.34 10.17
CA PRO A 157 18.71 5.25 11.56
C PRO A 157 17.34 5.91 11.71
N ILE A 158 16.47 5.28 12.49
CA ILE A 158 15.19 5.87 12.89
C ILE A 158 15.44 6.87 14.02
N PRO A 159 14.99 8.14 13.89
CA PRO A 159 15.14 9.13 14.95
C PRO A 159 14.54 8.63 16.27
N ASN A 160 15.28 8.79 17.37
CA ASN A 160 14.85 8.46 18.74
C ASN A 160 14.32 7.02 18.96
N ASP A 161 14.59 6.08 18.06
CA ASP A 161 14.29 4.67 18.28
C ASP A 161 15.05 4.13 19.50
N LEU A 162 14.37 3.33 20.33
CA LEU A 162 14.89 2.84 21.61
C LEU A 162 16.10 1.90 21.44
N TYR A 163 16.17 1.18 20.33
CA TYR A 163 17.16 0.14 20.05
C TYR A 163 18.17 0.55 18.96
N GLY A 164 18.02 1.75 18.39
CA GLY A 164 18.85 2.24 17.30
C GLY A 164 18.57 1.54 15.96
N ALA A 165 17.33 1.10 15.76
CA ALA A 165 16.88 0.44 14.55
C ALA A 165 16.97 1.37 13.32
N ARG A 166 16.93 0.76 12.14
CA ARG A 166 16.96 1.43 10.84
C ARG A 166 15.62 1.22 10.12
N LEU A 167 15.28 2.17 9.25
CA LEU A 167 14.16 2.01 8.33
C LEU A 167 14.40 0.80 7.42
N GLY A 168 13.37 -0.03 7.24
CA GLY A 168 13.45 -1.28 6.48
C GLY A 168 14.07 -2.45 7.26
N GLN A 169 14.47 -2.27 8.51
CA GLN A 169 15.16 -3.31 9.27
C GLN A 169 14.23 -4.46 9.67
N LEU A 170 14.66 -5.68 9.32
CA LEU A 170 14.10 -6.94 9.81
C LEU A 170 15.14 -7.61 10.70
N ASP A 171 14.75 -7.96 11.92
CA ASP A 171 15.60 -8.66 12.89
C ASP A 171 15.31 -10.17 12.83
N MET A 172 16.31 -10.95 12.43
CA MET A 172 16.19 -12.40 12.24
C MET A 172 16.42 -13.13 13.57
N ALA A 173 15.87 -14.35 13.71
CA ALA A 173 15.97 -15.12 14.96
C ALA A 173 17.42 -15.52 15.32
N ASP A 174 18.32 -15.58 14.34
CA ASP A 174 19.75 -15.85 14.56
C ASP A 174 20.54 -14.62 15.04
N GLY A 175 19.87 -13.45 15.15
CA GLY A 175 20.45 -12.16 15.52
C GLY A 175 21.08 -11.40 14.35
N SER A 176 20.96 -11.89 13.13
CA SER A 176 21.29 -11.12 11.93
C SER A 176 20.20 -10.09 11.60
N MET A 177 20.56 -9.17 10.73
CA MET A 177 19.74 -8.03 10.32
C MET A 177 19.69 -8.00 8.80
N GLU A 178 18.50 -7.77 8.27
CA GLU A 178 18.28 -7.44 6.86
C GLU A 178 17.67 -6.05 6.73
N ILE A 179 17.81 -5.44 5.54
CA ILE A 179 17.21 -4.14 5.23
C ILE A 179 16.37 -4.31 3.96
N CYS A 180 15.05 -4.28 4.12
CA CYS A 180 14.12 -4.11 3.02
C CYS A 180 14.30 -2.71 2.40
N ASN A 181 14.33 -2.64 1.07
CA ASN A 181 14.50 -1.39 0.31
C ASN A 181 13.22 -0.97 -0.42
N ASN A 182 12.09 -1.60 -0.07
CA ASN A 182 10.82 -1.50 -0.77
C ASN A 182 9.76 -0.87 0.14
N PRO A 183 9.84 0.45 0.43
CA PRO A 183 8.77 1.14 1.15
C PRO A 183 7.52 1.23 0.28
N ASP A 184 6.37 0.92 0.86
CA ASP A 184 5.10 0.79 0.14
C ASP A 184 3.97 1.56 0.83
N GLY A 185 2.76 0.99 0.94
CA GLY A 185 1.57 1.57 1.55
C GLY A 185 1.85 2.47 2.75
N ASN A 186 1.38 3.73 2.67
CA ASN A 186 1.44 4.69 3.76
C ASN A 186 0.06 4.83 4.42
N MET A 187 0.05 4.80 5.76
CA MET A 187 -1.10 5.12 6.58
C MET A 187 -0.74 6.28 7.50
N TYR A 188 -1.25 7.47 7.20
CA TYR A 188 -1.10 8.62 8.10
C TYR A 188 -2.31 8.71 9.04
N LEU A 189 -2.03 8.56 10.33
CA LEU A 189 -3.01 8.59 11.42
C LEU A 189 -2.83 9.90 12.22
N PRO A 190 -3.60 10.96 11.93
CA PRO A 190 -3.47 12.23 12.64
C PRO A 190 -3.84 12.09 14.12
N VAL A 191 -3.15 12.85 14.97
CA VAL A 191 -3.41 12.94 16.42
C VAL A 191 -3.94 14.32 16.85
N ASN A 192 -4.07 15.26 15.90
CA ASN A 192 -4.68 16.57 16.08
C ASN A 192 -5.70 16.89 14.99
N GLU A 193 -6.62 17.81 15.27
CA GLU A 193 -7.69 18.20 14.33
C GLU A 193 -7.16 18.87 13.06
N GLU A 194 -6.02 19.55 13.16
CA GLU A 194 -5.37 20.22 12.03
C GLU A 194 -4.71 19.23 11.06
N GLY A 195 -4.50 17.98 11.47
CA GLY A 195 -3.79 16.96 10.69
C GLY A 195 -2.30 17.25 10.49
N THR A 196 -1.72 18.13 11.30
CA THR A 196 -0.30 18.56 11.22
C THR A 196 0.61 17.76 12.16
N GLU A 197 0.07 16.79 12.89
CA GLU A 197 0.81 15.92 13.78
C GLU A 197 0.16 14.53 13.77
N GLY A 198 0.95 13.47 13.70
CA GLY A 198 0.41 12.11 13.56
C GLY A 198 1.45 11.00 13.47
N TYR A 199 0.96 9.78 13.38
CA TYR A 199 1.78 8.60 13.10
C TYR A 199 1.69 8.26 11.62
N LEU A 200 2.84 8.21 10.93
CA LEU A 200 2.96 7.69 9.58
C LEU A 200 3.48 6.25 9.68
N TYR A 201 2.60 5.30 9.37
CA TYR A 201 3.01 3.92 9.13
C TYR A 201 3.36 3.75 7.66
N THR A 202 4.43 3.01 7.39
CA THR A 202 4.88 2.69 6.03
C THR A 202 5.19 1.22 5.94
N ASN A 203 4.51 0.54 5.03
CA ASN A 203 4.73 -0.87 4.69
C ASN A 203 6.11 -1.10 4.08
N TYR A 204 6.60 -2.33 4.22
CA TYR A 204 7.77 -2.85 3.54
C TYR A 204 7.41 -4.11 2.77
N GLU A 205 7.45 -3.99 1.44
CA GLU A 205 7.05 -5.02 0.49
C GLU A 205 8.23 -5.96 0.23
N CYS A 206 8.48 -6.81 1.23
CA CYS A 206 9.56 -7.80 1.25
C CYS A 206 9.05 -9.12 1.82
N GLN A 207 9.89 -10.17 1.78
CA GLN A 207 9.57 -11.49 2.31
C GLN A 207 10.70 -11.93 3.26
N PRO A 208 10.55 -11.81 4.61
CA PRO A 208 9.38 -11.33 5.36
C PRO A 208 8.97 -9.89 5.06
N GLY A 209 7.68 -9.59 5.23
CA GLY A 209 7.18 -8.23 5.18
C GLY A 209 7.59 -7.44 6.43
N GLY A 210 7.33 -6.15 6.43
CA GLY A 210 7.57 -5.31 7.60
C GLY A 210 6.85 -3.98 7.51
N MET A 211 7.07 -3.14 8.53
CA MET A 211 6.49 -1.82 8.59
C MET A 211 7.28 -0.93 9.55
N SER A 212 7.43 0.34 9.23
CA SER A 212 7.84 1.37 10.20
C SER A 212 6.67 2.21 10.66
N LYS A 213 6.77 2.73 11.88
CA LYS A 213 5.90 3.75 12.45
C LYS A 213 6.73 4.97 12.80
N LEU A 214 6.42 6.11 12.22
CA LEU A 214 7.10 7.39 12.46
C LEU A 214 6.13 8.38 13.09
N TYR A 215 6.48 8.96 14.23
CA TYR A 215 5.78 10.11 14.76
C TYR A 215 6.30 11.37 14.09
N ILE A 216 5.43 12.06 13.35
CA ILE A 216 5.78 13.20 12.51
C ILE A 216 4.95 14.43 12.85
N SER A 217 5.54 15.61 12.68
CA SER A 217 4.86 16.88 12.91
C SER A 217 5.32 17.93 11.90
N GLN A 218 4.37 18.73 11.42
CA GLN A 218 4.62 19.85 10.52
C GLN A 218 4.94 21.12 11.32
N GLY A 219 6.05 21.76 10.97
CA GLY A 219 6.45 23.05 11.53
C GLY A 219 5.75 24.23 10.85
N ASP A 220 5.90 25.43 11.45
CA ASP A 220 5.33 26.69 10.95
C ASP A 220 5.79 27.06 9.52
N ASP A 221 6.94 26.53 9.08
CA ASP A 221 7.48 26.73 7.74
C ASP A 221 6.94 25.73 6.69
N GLY A 222 6.05 24.83 7.10
CA GLY A 222 5.44 23.79 6.27
C GLY A 222 6.28 22.52 6.12
N SER A 223 7.51 22.49 6.67
CA SER A 223 8.36 21.30 6.67
C SER A 223 7.90 20.28 7.71
N TRP A 224 8.07 19.00 7.40
CA TRP A 224 7.73 17.91 8.30
C TRP A 224 8.97 17.41 9.04
N GLN A 225 8.85 17.12 10.33
CA GLN A 225 9.92 16.58 11.15
C GLN A 225 9.55 15.17 11.61
N VAL A 226 10.49 14.24 11.52
CA VAL A 226 10.39 12.93 12.17
C VAL A 226 10.91 13.08 13.59
N ILE A 227 9.99 13.07 14.56
CA ILE A 227 10.28 13.28 15.97
C ILE A 227 10.84 12.00 16.57
N GLU A 228 10.16 10.88 16.37
CA GLU A 228 10.57 9.56 16.82
C GLU A 228 9.99 8.47 15.92
N GLY A 229 10.42 7.22 16.10
CA GLY A 229 9.83 6.10 15.40
C GLY A 229 10.37 4.75 15.87
N GLU A 230 9.80 3.71 15.29
CA GLU A 230 10.13 2.31 15.54
C GLU A 230 9.76 1.46 14.31
N ASN A 231 10.30 0.24 14.21
CA ASN A 231 9.71 -0.78 13.33
C ASN A 231 8.62 -1.53 14.11
N VAL A 232 7.54 -1.88 13.43
CA VAL A 232 6.43 -2.63 14.04
C VAL A 232 6.84 -4.08 14.23
N ASP A 233 6.61 -4.63 15.43
CA ASP A 233 6.90 -6.02 15.76
C ASP A 233 5.70 -6.92 15.43
N PHE A 234 5.87 -7.76 14.41
CA PHE A 234 4.85 -8.71 13.94
C PHE A 234 4.99 -10.11 14.53
N LEU A 235 5.99 -10.38 15.40
CA LEU A 235 6.24 -11.72 15.93
C LEU A 235 5.04 -12.28 16.70
N ALA A 236 4.26 -11.42 17.35
CA ALA A 236 3.06 -11.82 18.09
C ALA A 236 1.95 -12.44 17.21
N ILE A 237 2.00 -12.22 15.89
CA ILE A 237 1.05 -12.74 14.91
C ILE A 237 1.73 -13.59 13.83
N ASN A 238 2.85 -14.24 14.18
CA ASN A 238 3.67 -15.10 13.31
C ASN A 238 4.27 -14.37 12.09
N GLY A 239 4.57 -13.08 12.24
CA GLY A 239 5.12 -12.26 11.17
C GLY A 239 4.07 -11.76 10.19
N THR A 240 4.58 -11.04 9.18
CA THR A 240 3.78 -10.46 8.09
C THR A 240 4.49 -10.71 6.77
N TRP A 241 3.76 -10.70 5.65
CA TRP A 241 4.27 -11.12 4.35
C TRP A 241 4.01 -10.08 3.26
N ASN A 242 5.05 -9.62 2.58
CA ASN A 242 4.97 -8.75 1.40
C ASN A 242 3.91 -7.65 1.54
N ASN A 243 4.11 -6.76 2.52
CA ASN A 243 3.15 -5.70 2.81
C ASN A 243 3.14 -4.70 1.64
N CYS A 244 2.10 -4.71 0.81
CA CYS A 244 1.95 -3.87 -0.38
C CYS A 244 1.22 -2.55 -0.03
N PHE A 245 0.09 -2.27 -0.67
CA PHE A 245 -0.72 -1.08 -0.44
C PHE A 245 -1.35 -1.09 0.97
N SER A 246 -1.99 0.03 1.31
CA SER A 246 -2.66 0.19 2.59
C SER A 246 -3.82 1.17 2.53
N SER A 247 -4.72 1.11 3.51
CA SER A 247 -5.75 2.12 3.71
C SER A 247 -5.84 2.56 5.17
N VAL A 248 -6.56 3.65 5.41
CA VAL A 248 -6.91 4.10 6.77
C VAL A 248 -8.39 3.87 6.98
N THR A 249 -8.75 3.22 8.08
CA THR A 249 -10.15 2.93 8.43
C THR A 249 -10.87 4.22 8.88
N PRO A 250 -12.22 4.25 8.83
CA PRO A 250 -12.99 5.38 9.36
C PRO A 250 -12.74 5.70 10.84
N TRP A 251 -12.25 4.73 11.62
CA TRP A 251 -11.92 4.87 13.04
C TRP A 251 -10.43 5.12 13.32
N ASN A 252 -9.68 5.59 12.31
CA ASN A 252 -8.30 6.07 12.43
C ASN A 252 -7.28 4.98 12.83
N THR A 253 -7.40 3.80 12.22
CA THR A 253 -6.40 2.72 12.26
C THR A 253 -5.85 2.46 10.86
N GLY A 254 -4.66 1.89 10.77
CA GLY A 254 -4.08 1.47 9.50
C GLY A 254 -4.56 0.07 9.12
N LEU A 255 -4.71 -0.20 7.84
CA LEU A 255 -4.99 -1.53 7.31
C LEU A 255 -3.97 -1.84 6.22
N THR A 256 -3.02 -2.72 6.52
CA THR A 256 -1.99 -3.18 5.59
C THR A 256 -2.41 -4.46 4.89
N SER A 257 -1.98 -4.65 3.65
CA SER A 257 -2.33 -5.80 2.82
C SER A 257 -1.12 -6.71 2.60
N GLU A 258 -1.24 -8.01 2.91
CA GLU A 258 -0.24 -9.01 2.52
C GLU A 258 -0.49 -9.54 1.10
N GLU A 259 0.55 -9.49 0.25
CA GLU A 259 0.48 -9.85 -1.16
C GLU A 259 1.24 -11.14 -1.51
N TYR A 260 0.88 -11.79 -2.61
CA TYR A 260 1.52 -12.97 -3.18
C TYR A 260 1.82 -14.11 -2.19
N PRO A 261 0.85 -14.52 -1.35
CA PRO A 261 1.03 -15.74 -0.57
C PRO A 261 1.14 -16.94 -1.51
N PHE A 262 2.02 -17.89 -1.23
CA PHE A 262 2.06 -19.14 -2.01
C PHE A 262 0.75 -19.94 -1.82
N ASP A 263 0.26 -20.54 -2.90
CA ASP A 263 -1.09 -21.10 -2.96
C ASP A 263 -1.33 -22.31 -2.02
N THR A 264 -0.38 -23.25 -1.91
CA THR A 264 -0.62 -24.53 -1.20
C THR A 264 0.63 -25.21 -0.65
N ILE A 265 0.42 -26.26 0.18
CA ILE A 265 1.45 -27.22 0.58
C ILE A 265 1.80 -28.19 -0.56
N ASP A 266 2.90 -27.95 -1.27
CA ASP A 266 3.46 -28.88 -2.25
C ASP A 266 4.74 -29.56 -1.73
N ALA A 267 5.69 -29.98 -2.59
CA ALA A 267 6.94 -30.57 -2.11
C ALA A 267 7.98 -29.51 -1.67
N GLU A 268 7.79 -28.26 -2.06
CA GLU A 268 8.74 -27.16 -1.95
C GLU A 268 8.20 -26.03 -1.05
N TRP A 269 6.98 -26.15 -0.51
CA TRP A 269 6.34 -25.11 0.31
C TRP A 269 7.22 -24.62 1.46
N ALA A 270 7.98 -25.51 2.10
CA ALA A 270 8.85 -25.10 3.21
C ALA A 270 9.99 -24.20 2.73
N ASP A 271 10.53 -24.45 1.54
CA ASP A 271 11.59 -23.64 0.93
C ASP A 271 11.05 -22.27 0.50
N ASN A 272 9.80 -22.22 0.02
CA ASN A 272 9.11 -20.98 -0.34
C ASN A 272 8.97 -20.01 0.85
N TYR A 273 8.94 -20.53 2.09
CA TYR A 273 8.86 -19.74 3.32
C TYR A 273 10.14 -19.85 4.18
N ALA A 274 11.29 -20.18 3.57
CA ALA A 274 12.54 -20.32 4.30
C ALA A 274 12.97 -19.02 5.00
N ALA A 275 12.88 -17.87 4.31
CA ALA A 275 13.24 -16.57 4.89
C ALA A 275 12.34 -16.22 6.10
N MET A 276 11.05 -16.53 6.02
CA MET A 276 10.13 -16.36 7.14
C MET A 276 10.41 -17.34 8.29
N THR A 277 10.81 -18.57 7.96
CA THR A 277 11.24 -19.56 8.96
C THR A 277 12.49 -19.08 9.71
N ASP A 278 13.46 -18.49 9.01
CA ASP A 278 14.66 -17.91 9.60
C ASP A 278 14.34 -16.67 10.46
N TYR A 279 13.37 -15.85 10.04
CA TYR A 279 12.86 -14.71 10.81
C TYR A 279 12.19 -15.15 12.11
N LEU A 280 11.30 -16.14 12.05
CA LEU A 280 10.58 -16.65 13.22
C LEU A 280 11.44 -17.55 14.13
N GLY A 281 12.49 -18.17 13.59
CA GLY A 281 13.28 -19.19 14.30
C GLY A 281 12.55 -20.52 14.48
N THR A 282 11.39 -20.68 13.84
CA THR A 282 10.57 -21.89 13.77
C THR A 282 9.94 -21.97 12.39
N GLN A 283 9.58 -23.18 11.95
CA GLN A 283 8.94 -23.36 10.64
C GLN A 283 7.71 -22.46 10.51
N ALA A 284 7.73 -21.60 9.50
CA ALA A 284 6.61 -20.76 9.13
C ALA A 284 5.46 -21.62 8.59
N ASN A 285 4.22 -21.28 8.94
CA ASN A 285 3.02 -21.90 8.36
C ASN A 285 2.57 -21.06 7.16
N PRO A 286 2.52 -21.63 5.93
CA PRO A 286 2.14 -20.87 4.73
C PRO A 286 0.73 -20.25 4.82
N TYR A 287 -0.15 -20.83 5.64
CA TYR A 287 -1.53 -20.36 5.79
C TYR A 287 -1.69 -19.21 6.79
N ASP A 288 -0.62 -18.78 7.46
CA ASP A 288 -0.61 -17.60 8.34
C ASP A 288 -0.55 -16.28 7.56
N TYR A 289 -0.33 -16.33 6.24
CA TYR A 289 -0.10 -15.17 5.38
C TYR A 289 -1.10 -15.05 4.23
N GLY A 290 -1.26 -13.83 3.71
CA GLY A 290 -2.18 -13.46 2.64
C GLY A 290 -3.45 -12.79 3.14
N TYR A 291 -3.36 -12.01 4.22
CA TYR A 291 -4.52 -11.35 4.86
C TYR A 291 -4.28 -9.86 5.08
N PRO A 292 -5.35 -9.06 5.20
CA PRO A 292 -5.25 -7.72 5.76
C PRO A 292 -4.89 -7.77 7.24
N ILE A 293 -4.06 -6.84 7.69
CA ILE A 293 -3.70 -6.68 9.11
C ILE A 293 -4.05 -5.25 9.52
N GLU A 294 -4.91 -5.11 10.52
CA GLU A 294 -5.19 -3.83 11.14
C GLU A 294 -4.09 -3.48 12.14
N VAL A 295 -3.60 -2.25 12.04
CA VAL A 295 -2.53 -1.69 12.87
C VAL A 295 -3.07 -0.50 13.63
N MET A 296 -3.04 -0.62 14.96
CA MET A 296 -3.57 0.36 15.90
C MET A 296 -2.42 1.04 16.64
N PRO A 297 -2.31 2.38 16.62
CA PRO A 297 -1.24 3.09 17.29
C PRO A 297 -1.40 3.08 18.81
N ASP A 298 -0.34 2.64 19.50
CA ASP A 298 -0.12 2.87 20.93
C ASP A 298 1.01 3.89 21.14
N SER A 299 1.16 4.43 22.35
CA SER A 299 2.26 5.38 22.63
C SER A 299 3.65 4.74 22.48
N ILE A 300 3.74 3.42 22.64
CA ILE A 300 4.93 2.59 22.36
C ILE A 300 4.40 1.32 21.70
N GLY A 301 5.00 0.93 20.57
CA GLY A 301 4.56 -0.23 19.80
C GLY A 301 3.25 0.02 19.04
N SER A 302 2.62 -1.07 18.61
CA SER A 302 1.31 -1.06 17.97
C SER A 302 0.57 -2.34 18.33
N SER A 303 -0.75 -2.23 18.48
CA SER A 303 -1.61 -3.41 18.56
C SER A 303 -1.96 -3.88 17.15
N LEU A 304 -1.99 -5.19 16.92
CA LEU A 304 -2.19 -5.79 15.60
C LEU A 304 -3.38 -6.76 15.63
N ALA A 305 -4.20 -6.75 14.58
CA ALA A 305 -5.25 -7.74 14.35
C ALA A 305 -5.19 -8.24 12.91
N LYS A 306 -5.01 -9.55 12.73
CA LYS A 306 -4.99 -10.19 11.39
C LYS A 306 -6.42 -10.64 11.04
N HIS A 307 -6.97 -10.10 9.96
CA HIS A 307 -8.37 -10.35 9.58
C HIS A 307 -8.50 -11.53 8.62
N TYR A 308 -8.35 -12.73 9.18
CA TYR A 308 -8.48 -13.99 8.46
C TYR A 308 -9.83 -14.14 7.73
N VAL A 309 -10.90 -13.61 8.30
CA VAL A 309 -12.27 -13.70 7.74
C VAL A 309 -12.44 -12.90 6.44
N MET A 310 -11.54 -11.95 6.18
CA MET A 310 -11.53 -11.16 4.94
C MET A 310 -10.92 -11.91 3.74
N GLY A 311 -10.53 -13.17 3.93
CA GLY A 311 -10.08 -14.08 2.88
C GLY A 311 -8.57 -14.09 2.67
N ARG A 312 -8.07 -15.19 2.10
CA ARG A 312 -6.65 -15.42 1.83
C ARG A 312 -6.35 -15.33 0.33
N PHE A 313 -5.68 -14.27 -0.10
CA PHE A 313 -5.28 -14.03 -1.50
C PHE A 313 -4.21 -12.93 -1.57
N SER A 314 -3.90 -12.45 -2.76
CA SER A 314 -2.88 -11.42 -2.99
C SER A 314 -3.49 -10.03 -2.73
N HIS A 315 -3.65 -9.63 -1.47
CA HIS A 315 -4.35 -8.37 -1.19
C HIS A 315 -3.52 -7.20 -1.67
N GLU A 316 -4.10 -6.40 -2.54
CA GLU A 316 -3.53 -5.13 -2.96
C GLU A 316 -4.03 -4.05 -1.99
N ASN A 317 -5.30 -3.67 -2.09
CA ASN A 317 -5.92 -2.69 -1.19
C ASN A 317 -7.17 -3.28 -0.53
N SER A 318 -7.36 -2.98 0.75
CA SER A 318 -8.60 -3.23 1.49
C SER A 318 -9.18 -1.89 1.95
N LEU A 319 -10.27 -1.43 1.35
CA LEU A 319 -10.88 -0.13 1.65
C LEU A 319 -12.18 -0.30 2.44
N VAL A 320 -12.17 0.10 3.71
CA VAL A 320 -13.37 0.16 4.56
C VAL A 320 -14.21 1.38 4.20
N LEU A 321 -15.49 1.17 3.91
CA LEU A 321 -16.42 2.23 3.54
C LEU A 321 -17.01 2.94 4.77
N GLY A 322 -17.68 4.08 4.53
CA GLY A 322 -18.23 4.93 5.59
C GLY A 322 -19.44 4.34 6.36
N ASP A 323 -19.93 3.17 5.99
CA ASP A 323 -20.86 2.40 6.83
C ASP A 323 -20.14 1.62 7.94
N GLU A 324 -18.81 1.67 7.96
CA GLU A 324 -17.91 1.01 8.90
C GLU A 324 -18.05 -0.53 8.89
N LYS A 325 -18.61 -1.09 7.81
CA LYS A 325 -18.91 -2.52 7.69
C LYS A 325 -18.45 -3.12 6.37
N THR A 326 -18.67 -2.40 5.28
CA THR A 326 -18.40 -2.89 3.94
C THR A 326 -16.95 -2.60 3.60
N VAL A 327 -16.22 -3.62 3.16
CA VAL A 327 -14.84 -3.51 2.68
C VAL A 327 -14.78 -3.98 1.25
N TYR A 328 -14.21 -3.16 0.36
CA TYR A 328 -13.81 -3.60 -0.98
C TYR A 328 -12.34 -4.00 -0.97
N GLN A 329 -12.02 -5.15 -1.56
CA GLN A 329 -10.66 -5.65 -1.58
C GLN A 329 -10.25 -6.04 -3.00
N SER A 330 -9.08 -5.59 -3.44
CA SER A 330 -8.46 -6.02 -4.70
C SER A 330 -7.51 -7.20 -4.47
N ASP A 331 -7.42 -8.06 -5.49
CA ASP A 331 -6.54 -9.22 -5.53
C ASP A 331 -5.59 -9.05 -6.72
N ASP A 332 -4.30 -8.93 -6.45
CA ASP A 332 -3.33 -8.59 -7.48
C ASP A 332 -2.94 -9.77 -8.38
N GLY A 333 -2.86 -9.44 -9.66
CA GLY A 333 -2.48 -10.33 -10.73
C GLY A 333 -3.52 -10.46 -11.85
N THR A 334 -3.17 -11.26 -12.85
CA THR A 334 -4.01 -11.43 -14.03
C THR A 334 -5.18 -12.38 -13.77
N ASN A 335 -6.39 -11.98 -14.18
CA ASN A 335 -7.65 -12.74 -14.03
C ASN A 335 -8.02 -13.04 -12.57
N ARG A 336 -7.76 -12.09 -11.68
CA ARG A 336 -8.11 -12.15 -10.25
C ARG A 336 -9.52 -11.65 -9.97
N ILE A 337 -9.91 -11.68 -8.70
CA ILE A 337 -11.28 -11.42 -8.25
C ILE A 337 -11.34 -10.06 -7.54
N LEU A 338 -12.38 -9.28 -7.83
CA LEU A 338 -12.76 -8.17 -6.95
C LEU A 338 -13.60 -8.72 -5.80
N TRP A 339 -13.17 -8.45 -4.57
CA TRP A 339 -13.77 -8.99 -3.37
C TRP A 339 -14.57 -7.93 -2.62
N LYS A 340 -15.56 -8.39 -1.86
CA LYS A 340 -16.28 -7.57 -0.89
C LYS A 340 -16.46 -8.35 0.39
N PHE A 341 -16.09 -7.75 1.51
CA PHE A 341 -16.40 -8.25 2.84
C PHE A 341 -17.44 -7.36 3.50
N VAL A 342 -18.36 -7.94 4.26
CA VAL A 342 -19.34 -7.20 5.06
C VAL A 342 -19.24 -7.68 6.50
N ALA A 343 -18.75 -6.82 7.38
CA ALA A 343 -18.63 -7.09 8.80
C ALA A 343 -20.00 -7.36 9.44
N SER A 344 -20.01 -8.15 10.52
CA SER A 344 -21.21 -8.42 11.32
C SER A 344 -21.62 -7.18 12.11
N GLU A 345 -20.64 -6.46 12.65
CA GLU A 345 -20.79 -5.24 13.44
C GLU A 345 -19.99 -4.09 12.82
N ALA A 346 -20.48 -2.86 12.97
CA ALA A 346 -19.77 -1.68 12.47
C ALA A 346 -18.55 -1.39 13.34
N GLY A 347 -17.40 -1.13 12.72
CA GLY A 347 -16.14 -0.88 13.43
C GLY A 347 -15.43 -2.14 13.93
N ASP A 348 -15.91 -3.33 13.56
CA ASP A 348 -15.30 -4.60 13.97
C ASP A 348 -15.22 -5.56 12.77
N LEU A 349 -14.01 -5.71 12.23
CA LEU A 349 -13.73 -6.54 11.06
C LEU A 349 -13.52 -8.03 11.41
N SER A 350 -13.61 -8.41 12.69
CA SER A 350 -13.25 -9.77 13.15
C SER A 350 -14.26 -10.87 12.81
N ALA A 351 -15.45 -10.50 12.32
CA ALA A 351 -16.47 -11.45 11.88
C ALA A 351 -17.36 -10.85 10.80
N GLY A 352 -17.77 -11.66 9.83
CA GLY A 352 -18.59 -11.16 8.72
C GLY A 352 -18.73 -12.16 7.58
N THR A 353 -19.16 -11.65 6.43
CA THR A 353 -19.44 -12.44 5.24
C THR A 353 -18.58 -11.99 4.06
N LEU A 354 -17.90 -12.92 3.40
CA LEU A 354 -17.08 -12.67 2.21
C LEU A 354 -17.87 -12.95 0.93
N TYR A 355 -17.70 -12.07 -0.07
CA TYR A 355 -18.34 -12.14 -1.37
C TYR A 355 -17.32 -11.99 -2.50
N ALA A 356 -17.54 -12.69 -3.60
CA ALA A 356 -16.78 -12.56 -4.85
C ALA A 356 -17.63 -11.86 -5.93
N ALA A 357 -17.02 -10.93 -6.67
CA ALA A 357 -17.66 -10.32 -7.82
C ALA A 357 -17.71 -11.29 -9.01
N LYS A 358 -18.92 -11.56 -9.52
CA LYS A 358 -19.11 -12.14 -10.85
C LYS A 358 -19.36 -11.01 -11.84
N ILE A 359 -18.41 -10.84 -12.76
CA ILE A 359 -18.40 -9.74 -13.71
C ILE A 359 -18.92 -10.21 -15.07
N THR A 360 -19.85 -9.46 -15.66
CA THR A 360 -20.31 -9.64 -17.04
C THR A 360 -20.13 -8.34 -17.81
N GLN A 361 -19.36 -8.37 -18.90
CA GLN A 361 -19.19 -7.21 -19.76
C GLN A 361 -20.51 -6.87 -20.47
N ASP A 362 -20.88 -5.58 -20.46
CA ASP A 362 -22.04 -5.01 -21.14
C ASP A 362 -21.62 -3.71 -21.84
N GLY A 363 -21.22 -3.84 -23.12
CA GLY A 363 -20.60 -2.76 -23.86
C GLY A 363 -19.23 -2.37 -23.27
N GLU A 364 -19.10 -1.11 -22.89
CA GLU A 364 -17.89 -0.55 -22.23
C GLU A 364 -17.98 -0.62 -20.70
N ALA A 365 -19.12 -1.06 -20.15
CA ALA A 365 -19.32 -1.23 -18.72
C ALA A 365 -19.28 -2.72 -18.32
N PHE A 366 -19.25 -2.94 -17.01
CA PHE A 366 -19.21 -4.25 -16.37
C PHE A 366 -20.36 -4.34 -15.38
N ASN A 367 -21.27 -5.30 -15.58
CA ASN A 367 -22.30 -5.63 -14.60
C ASN A 367 -21.70 -6.57 -13.54
N ILE A 368 -22.02 -6.31 -12.27
CA ILE A 368 -21.50 -7.07 -11.12
C ILE A 368 -22.65 -7.76 -10.38
N GLU A 369 -22.49 -9.07 -10.17
CA GLU A 369 -23.30 -9.87 -9.26
C GLU A 369 -22.41 -10.34 -8.10
N TRP A 370 -22.81 -10.07 -6.85
CA TRP A 370 -22.04 -10.49 -5.67
C TRP A 370 -22.44 -11.91 -5.25
N ILE A 371 -21.49 -12.84 -5.32
CA ILE A 371 -21.66 -14.23 -4.89
C ILE A 371 -21.16 -14.37 -3.46
N GLU A 372 -22.05 -14.72 -2.54
CA GLU A 372 -21.68 -15.05 -1.16
C GLU A 372 -20.82 -16.33 -1.13
N LEU A 373 -19.66 -16.27 -0.48
CA LEU A 373 -18.79 -17.43 -0.28
C LEU A 373 -18.97 -18.07 1.10
N GLY A 374 -19.20 -17.26 2.13
CA GLY A 374 -19.41 -17.77 3.48
C GLY A 374 -19.34 -16.68 4.55
N THR A 375 -19.80 -17.04 5.75
CA THR A 375 -19.76 -16.21 6.96
C THR A 375 -18.92 -16.92 8.01
N GLY A 376 -18.11 -16.17 8.77
CA GLY A 376 -17.28 -16.72 9.84
C GLY A 376 -16.67 -15.63 10.71
N SER A 377 -15.62 -16.00 11.45
CA SER A 377 -14.83 -15.12 12.30
C SER A 377 -13.33 -15.41 12.18
N ASP A 378 -12.51 -14.43 12.57
CA ASP A 378 -11.06 -14.55 12.61
C ASP A 378 -10.62 -15.72 13.50
N ASP A 379 -11.21 -15.86 14.69
CA ASP A 379 -10.91 -16.93 15.64
C ASP A 379 -11.15 -18.33 15.04
N GLU A 380 -12.29 -18.55 14.38
CA GLU A 380 -12.62 -19.86 13.78
C GLU A 380 -11.63 -20.25 12.68
N ILE A 381 -11.18 -19.29 11.88
CA ILE A 381 -10.22 -19.52 10.78
C ILE A 381 -8.81 -19.71 11.35
N ALA A 382 -8.39 -18.87 12.30
CA ALA A 382 -7.10 -18.97 12.97
C ALA A 382 -6.94 -20.32 13.69
N GLU A 383 -7.97 -20.78 14.42
CA GLU A 383 -7.98 -22.11 15.04
C GLU A 383 -7.84 -23.23 14.01
N THR A 384 -8.50 -23.09 12.85
CA THR A 384 -8.41 -24.06 11.76
C THR A 384 -6.99 -24.11 11.19
N ILE A 385 -6.37 -22.96 10.94
CA ILE A 385 -4.99 -22.84 10.42
C ILE A 385 -4.00 -23.45 11.41
N ALA A 386 -4.12 -23.11 12.70
CA ALA A 386 -3.24 -23.62 13.75
C ALA A 386 -3.34 -25.15 13.93
N ALA A 387 -4.49 -25.74 13.61
CA ALA A 387 -4.72 -27.18 13.68
C ALA A 387 -4.30 -27.94 12.40
N MET A 388 -3.88 -27.26 11.33
CA MET A 388 -3.51 -27.92 10.07
C MET A 388 -2.23 -28.76 10.25
N ASP A 389 -2.30 -30.01 9.82
CA ASP A 389 -1.12 -30.87 9.69
C ASP A 389 -0.40 -30.52 8.39
N LEU A 390 0.78 -29.89 8.52
CA LEU A 390 1.63 -29.51 7.39
C LEU A 390 2.43 -30.69 6.82
N GLY A 391 2.31 -31.90 7.39
CA GLY A 391 2.87 -33.13 6.84
C GLY A 391 4.37 -33.32 7.03
N GLN A 392 4.94 -32.82 8.13
CA GLN A 392 6.36 -32.95 8.48
C GLN A 392 6.75 -34.30 9.11
#